data_AF-A0A352PIV5-F1
#
_entry.id   AF-A0A352PIV5-F1
#
_cell.length_a   1.000
_cell.length_b   1.000
_cell.length_c   1.000
_cell.angle_alpha   90.00
_cell.angle_beta   90.00
_cell.angle_gamma   90.00
#
_symmetry.space_group_name_H-M   'P 1'
#
loop_
_entity.id
_entity.type
_entity.pdbx_description
1 polymer ?
#
loop_
_entity_poly.entity_id
_entity_poly.type
_entity_poly.pdbx_seq_one_letter_code
_entity_poly.pdbx_strand_id
1 'polypeptide(L)'
;MTVRVLLKDSKVTRKPGFVEEKRRDQSGNEYSVYSLPNGIRLFVENERWYVALRDLNDWIPKTIEKLVEQISFHGSFDRVKGRELGIYRHKTAEAEVGIGSSGYLVDMKASKLEDARELFLKIRTGEISRPESSFEGEQNGMSRQQLEQELATISAKAGELEQQTSDLRSELSLRTAEVAVLKAELEARNAEVHRLLSKIEELETFEI
;
A
#
# COMPACT_ATOMS: atom_id res chain seq x y z
N MET A 1 13.20 -9.06 18.30
CA MET A 1 12.23 -9.85 17.52
C MET A 1 12.19 -11.24 18.12
N THR A 2 11.01 -11.84 18.19
CA THR A 2 10.80 -13.16 18.78
C THR A 2 9.88 -13.95 17.86
N VAL A 3 10.29 -15.16 17.49
CA VAL A 3 9.47 -16.09 16.70
C VAL A 3 9.22 -17.33 17.55
N ARG A 4 7.94 -17.66 17.76
CA ARG A 4 7.50 -18.85 18.50
C ARG A 4 6.69 -19.74 17.56
N VAL A 5 7.11 -20.99 17.42
CA VAL A 5 6.38 -22.02 16.69
C VAL A 5 5.58 -22.82 17.71
N LEU A 6 4.30 -22.52 17.83
CA LEU A 6 3.36 -23.18 18.73
C LEU A 6 3.03 -24.57 18.18
N LEU A 7 3.04 -25.57 19.06
CA LEU A 7 2.89 -26.98 18.73
C LEU A 7 1.60 -27.54 19.34
N LYS A 8 1.00 -28.50 18.63
CA LYS A 8 -0.19 -29.23 19.09
C LYS A 8 0.14 -30.09 20.31
N ASP A 9 -0.26 -29.62 21.49
CA ASP A 9 0.06 -30.20 22.81
C ASP A 9 -0.10 -31.73 22.88
N SER A 10 -1.27 -32.24 22.49
CA SER A 10 -1.62 -33.67 22.51
C SER A 10 -0.67 -34.61 21.75
N LYS A 11 0.22 -34.07 20.90
CA LYS A 11 1.13 -34.84 20.05
C LYS A 11 2.61 -34.67 20.42
N VAL A 12 2.97 -33.67 21.23
CA VAL A 12 4.37 -33.36 21.56
C VAL A 12 4.94 -34.37 22.56
N THR A 13 4.24 -34.59 23.67
CA THR A 13 4.70 -35.50 24.74
C THR A 13 4.67 -36.98 24.34
N ARG A 14 3.88 -37.32 23.30
CA ARG A 14 3.76 -38.67 22.75
C ARG A 14 4.80 -38.98 21.65
N LYS A 15 5.66 -38.01 21.30
CA LYS A 15 6.68 -38.24 20.26
C LYS A 15 7.78 -39.18 20.77
N PRO A 16 8.22 -40.15 19.95
CA PRO A 16 9.40 -40.95 20.27
C PRO A 16 10.63 -40.07 20.53
N GLY A 17 11.30 -40.32 21.64
CA GLY A 17 12.51 -39.60 22.05
C GLY A 17 12.25 -38.22 22.67
N PHE A 18 11.01 -37.94 23.10
CA PHE A 18 10.75 -36.84 24.04
C PHE A 18 11.47 -37.11 25.35
N VAL A 19 12.22 -36.11 25.83
CA VAL A 19 12.98 -36.19 27.09
C VAL A 19 12.60 -34.99 27.96
N GLU A 20 12.28 -35.28 29.22
CA GLU A 20 12.19 -34.29 30.30
C GLU A 20 13.39 -34.48 31.24
N GLU A 21 14.22 -33.45 31.37
CA GLU A 21 15.34 -33.40 32.31
C GLU A 21 15.05 -32.35 33.40
N LYS A 22 15.12 -32.76 34.67
CA LYS A 22 15.08 -31.81 35.78
C LYS A 22 16.46 -31.20 36.01
N ARG A 23 16.53 -29.87 36.10
CA ARG A 23 17.75 -29.11 36.39
C ARG A 23 17.52 -28.17 37.56
N ARG A 24 18.60 -27.74 38.22
CA ARG A 24 18.57 -26.67 39.22
C ARG A 24 19.24 -25.42 38.68
N ASP A 25 18.65 -24.27 38.97
CA ASP A 25 19.28 -22.98 38.72
C ASP A 25 20.33 -22.67 39.82
N GLN A 26 21.03 -21.54 39.67
CA GLN A 26 22.05 -21.11 40.64
C GLN A 26 21.45 -20.76 42.01
N SER A 27 20.14 -20.52 42.08
CA SER A 27 19.37 -20.24 43.28
C SER A 27 18.81 -21.51 43.93
N GLY A 28 19.05 -22.68 43.35
CA GLY A 28 18.56 -23.97 43.84
C GLY A 28 17.14 -24.33 43.41
N ASN A 29 16.46 -23.51 42.60
CA ASN A 29 15.13 -23.80 42.10
C ASN A 29 15.18 -24.88 41.03
N GLU A 30 14.30 -25.87 41.13
CA GLU A 30 14.16 -26.90 40.11
C GLU A 30 13.32 -26.41 38.94
N TYR A 31 13.79 -26.68 37.72
CA TYR A 31 13.06 -26.43 36.48
C TYR A 31 13.23 -27.60 35.52
N SER A 32 12.20 -27.87 34.72
CA SER A 32 12.25 -28.90 33.69
C SER A 32 12.76 -28.33 32.37
N VAL A 33 13.64 -29.09 31.71
CA VAL A 33 14.07 -28.87 30.33
C VAL A 33 13.48 -29.97 29.47
N TYR A 34 12.79 -29.56 28.42
CA TYR A 34 12.13 -30.48 27.50
C TYR A 34 12.85 -30.48 26.16
N SER A 35 13.02 -31.65 25.57
CA SER A 35 13.65 -31.76 24.25
C SER A 35 13.08 -32.90 23.42
N LEU A 36 13.22 -32.77 22.10
CA LEU A 36 12.99 -33.81 21.11
C LEU A 36 14.33 -34.32 20.55
N PRO A 37 14.33 -35.45 19.82
CA PRO A 37 15.53 -35.94 19.15
C PRO A 37 16.19 -34.86 18.29
N ASN A 38 17.51 -34.95 18.16
CA ASN A 38 18.37 -33.97 17.47
C ASN A 38 18.55 -32.64 18.24
N GLY A 39 18.32 -32.62 19.55
CA GLY A 39 18.63 -31.48 20.41
C GLY A 39 17.65 -30.31 20.28
N ILE A 40 16.45 -30.54 19.74
CA ILE A 40 15.43 -29.51 19.62
C ILE A 40 14.87 -29.23 21.01
N ARG A 41 15.13 -28.03 21.51
CA ARG A 41 14.64 -27.58 22.81
C ARG A 41 13.19 -27.13 22.71
N LEU A 42 12.37 -27.63 23.62
CA LEU A 42 10.96 -27.29 23.77
C LEU A 42 10.78 -26.38 24.98
N PHE A 43 9.80 -25.50 24.88
CA PHE A 43 9.38 -24.59 25.93
C PHE A 43 7.88 -24.72 26.16
N VAL A 44 7.44 -24.38 27.36
CA VAL A 44 6.02 -24.34 27.74
C VAL A 44 5.72 -22.99 28.34
N GLU A 45 4.69 -22.34 27.84
CA GLU A 45 4.16 -21.08 28.38
C GLU A 45 2.65 -21.10 28.22
N ASN A 46 1.91 -20.78 29.30
CA ASN A 46 0.44 -20.83 29.31
C ASN A 46 -0.13 -22.13 28.74
N GLU A 47 0.42 -23.27 29.18
CA GLU A 47 0.04 -24.62 28.75
C GLU A 47 0.25 -24.91 27.25
N ARG A 48 0.97 -24.04 26.53
CA ARG A 48 1.29 -24.23 25.11
C ARG A 48 2.76 -24.55 24.90
N TRP A 49 2.99 -25.65 24.20
CA TRP A 49 4.33 -26.04 23.75
C TRP A 49 4.77 -25.18 22.58
N TYR A 50 6.04 -24.77 22.60
CA TYR A 50 6.63 -24.06 21.48
C TYR A 50 8.11 -24.33 21.31
N VAL A 51 8.59 -24.05 20.09
CA VAL A 51 10.00 -23.91 19.77
C VAL A 51 10.27 -22.44 19.45
N ALA A 52 11.31 -21.88 20.04
CA ALA A 52 11.77 -20.53 19.71
C ALA A 52 12.71 -20.58 18.50
N LEU A 53 12.40 -19.80 17.48
CA LEU A 53 13.31 -19.55 16.35
C LEU A 53 14.01 -18.21 16.57
N ARG A 54 15.17 -18.03 15.93
CA ARG A 54 15.93 -16.76 16.05
C ARG A 54 15.22 -15.61 15.36
N ASP A 55 14.76 -15.83 14.14
CA ASP A 55 14.03 -14.87 13.31
C ASP A 55 13.22 -15.57 12.21
N LEU A 56 12.53 -14.80 11.36
CA LEU A 56 11.64 -15.30 10.31
C LEU A 56 12.38 -15.98 9.13
N ASN A 57 13.71 -15.87 9.05
CA ASN A 57 14.54 -16.55 8.05
C ASN A 57 15.11 -17.88 8.56
N ASP A 58 14.87 -18.24 9.82
CA ASP A 58 15.22 -19.54 10.37
C ASP A 58 14.33 -20.64 9.75
N TRP A 59 14.63 -21.92 10.02
CA TRP A 59 13.85 -23.03 9.49
C TRP A 59 13.16 -23.82 10.58
N ILE A 60 11.96 -24.34 10.28
CA ILE A 60 11.27 -25.29 11.14
C ILE A 60 11.85 -26.69 10.88
N PRO A 61 12.39 -27.39 11.89
CA PRO A 61 12.86 -28.76 11.70
C PRO A 61 11.73 -29.69 11.21
N LYS A 62 12.01 -30.53 10.21
CA LYS A 62 11.05 -31.50 9.64
C LYS A 62 10.40 -32.41 10.68
N THR A 63 11.08 -32.65 11.80
CA THR A 63 10.59 -33.46 12.91
C THR A 63 9.37 -32.86 13.61
N ILE A 64 9.24 -31.53 13.61
CA ILE A 64 8.15 -30.78 14.27
C ILE A 64 7.21 -30.09 13.28
N GLU A 65 7.55 -30.04 11.99
CA GLU A 65 6.74 -29.41 10.95
C GLU A 65 5.27 -29.87 10.96
N LYS A 66 5.02 -31.17 11.13
CA LYS A 66 3.65 -31.73 11.21
C LYS A 66 2.92 -31.45 12.53
N LEU A 67 3.65 -30.95 13.53
CA LEU A 67 3.13 -30.61 14.85
C LEU A 67 2.80 -29.12 14.97
N VAL A 68 3.22 -28.30 14.01
CA VAL A 68 2.95 -26.86 14.00
C VAL A 68 1.44 -26.62 14.01
N GLU A 69 1.01 -25.82 14.98
CA GLU A 69 -0.36 -25.33 15.09
C GLU A 69 -0.43 -23.90 14.59
N GLN A 70 0.48 -23.06 15.06
CA GLN A 70 0.52 -21.64 14.76
C GLN A 70 1.94 -21.13 14.93
N ILE A 71 2.32 -20.15 14.13
CA ILE A 71 3.53 -19.37 14.27
C ILE A 71 3.11 -18.03 14.82
N SER A 72 3.78 -17.59 15.88
CA SER A 72 3.64 -16.27 16.48
C SER A 72 4.95 -15.51 16.27
N PHE A 73 4.86 -14.29 15.78
CA PHE A 73 5.99 -13.39 15.62
C PHE A 73 5.69 -12.05 16.28
N HIS A 74 6.63 -11.61 17.10
CA HIS A 74 6.63 -10.28 17.69
C HIS A 74 7.89 -9.55 17.25
N GLY A 75 7.74 -8.42 16.56
CA GLY A 75 8.85 -7.68 16.01
C GLY A 75 8.59 -6.19 15.89
N SER A 76 9.57 -5.49 15.34
CA SER A 76 9.48 -4.07 15.06
C SER A 76 10.25 -3.72 13.80
N PHE A 77 9.88 -2.60 13.19
CA PHE A 77 10.64 -2.00 12.09
C PHE A 77 10.55 -0.47 12.17
N ASP A 78 11.50 0.20 11.52
CA ASP A 78 11.62 1.66 11.57
C ASP A 78 10.39 2.36 10.98
N ARG A 79 10.14 3.60 11.43
CA ARG A 79 9.01 4.39 10.90
C ARG A 79 9.26 4.78 9.46
N VAL A 80 8.47 4.21 8.55
CA VAL A 80 8.40 4.61 7.15
C VAL A 80 7.21 5.56 6.97
N LYS A 81 7.41 6.68 6.26
CA LYS A 81 6.35 7.66 6.02
C LYS A 81 5.19 7.02 5.24
N GLY A 82 3.96 7.27 5.67
CA GLY A 82 2.75 6.80 4.99
C GLY A 82 2.31 5.38 5.32
N ARG A 83 2.91 4.73 6.33
CA ARG A 83 2.46 3.42 6.80
C ARG A 83 1.27 3.56 7.75
N GLU A 84 0.17 2.91 7.39
CA GLU A 84 -1.05 2.89 8.20
C GLU A 84 -0.98 1.85 9.31
N LEU A 85 -1.58 2.17 10.45
CA LEU A 85 -1.78 1.22 11.55
C LEU A 85 -2.99 0.35 11.26
N GLY A 86 -2.96 -0.90 11.68
CA GLY A 86 -4.07 -1.80 11.45
C GLY A 86 -3.70 -3.26 11.30
N ILE A 87 -4.66 -4.04 10.82
CA ILE A 87 -4.53 -5.48 10.58
C ILE A 87 -4.26 -5.73 9.10
N TYR A 88 -3.09 -6.30 8.82
CA TYR A 88 -2.64 -6.73 7.50
C TYR A 88 -2.74 -8.24 7.38
N ARG A 89 -3.21 -8.77 6.25
CA ARG A 89 -3.29 -10.20 5.99
C ARG A 89 -2.61 -10.54 4.69
N HIS A 90 -2.06 -11.74 4.67
CA HIS A 90 -1.50 -12.31 3.46
C HIS A 90 -1.46 -13.83 3.60
N LYS A 91 -2.22 -14.52 2.74
CA LYS A 91 -2.38 -15.98 2.78
C LYS A 91 -2.81 -16.46 4.17
N THR A 92 -1.97 -17.23 4.87
CA THR A 92 -2.26 -17.74 6.22
C THR A 92 -1.82 -16.80 7.33
N ALA A 93 -1.14 -15.69 7.00
CA ALA A 93 -0.58 -14.76 7.97
C ALA A 93 -1.51 -13.56 8.20
N GLU A 94 -1.62 -13.14 9.45
CA GLU A 94 -2.29 -11.92 9.91
C GLU A 94 -1.35 -11.19 10.86
N ALA A 95 -1.12 -9.90 10.60
CA ALA A 95 -0.24 -9.04 11.37
C ALA A 95 -0.98 -7.78 11.82
N GLU A 96 -0.97 -7.50 13.11
CA GLU A 96 -1.36 -6.23 13.67
C GLU A 96 -0.15 -5.31 13.72
N VAL A 97 -0.28 -4.13 13.14
CA VAL A 97 0.76 -3.10 13.11
C VAL A 97 0.33 -1.93 13.97
N GLY A 98 1.07 -1.72 15.06
CA GLY A 98 0.83 -0.68 16.05
C GLY A 98 1.99 0.31 16.16
N ILE A 99 1.84 1.31 17.03
CA ILE A 99 2.91 2.26 17.36
C ILE A 99 3.75 1.69 18.50
N GLY A 100 5.06 1.58 18.26
CA GLY A 100 6.08 1.36 19.30
C GLY A 100 6.80 2.64 19.69
N SER A 101 7.63 2.53 20.72
CA SER A 101 8.48 3.62 21.23
C SER A 101 9.51 4.12 20.20
N SER A 102 10.04 3.21 19.36
CA SER A 102 11.10 3.51 18.37
C SER A 102 10.71 3.24 16.92
N GLY A 103 9.49 2.74 16.67
CA GLY A 103 9.12 2.22 15.35
C GLY A 103 7.67 1.79 15.28
N TYR A 104 7.35 0.99 14.27
CA TYR A 104 6.13 0.20 14.24
C TYR A 104 6.36 -1.11 15.00
N LEU A 105 5.38 -1.52 15.80
CA LEU A 105 5.32 -2.85 16.39
C LEU A 105 4.50 -3.77 15.50
N VAL A 106 4.92 -5.02 15.39
CA VAL A 106 4.24 -6.03 14.59
C VAL A 106 4.01 -7.26 15.44
N ASP A 107 2.73 -7.57 15.64
CA ASP A 107 2.27 -8.79 16.26
C ASP A 107 1.60 -9.65 15.19
N MET A 108 2.15 -10.83 14.93
CA MET A 108 1.73 -11.64 13.79
C MET A 108 1.44 -13.07 14.19
N LYS A 109 0.41 -13.64 13.57
CA LYS A 109 0.09 -15.06 13.60
C LYS A 109 0.04 -15.63 12.20
N ALA A 110 0.53 -16.85 12.00
CA ALA A 110 0.43 -17.55 10.72
C ALA A 110 0.38 -19.07 10.89
N SER A 111 -0.09 -19.79 9.88
CA SER A 111 0.01 -21.26 9.85
C SER A 111 1.30 -21.76 9.19
N LYS A 112 1.98 -20.91 8.41
CA LYS A 112 3.23 -21.20 7.69
C LYS A 112 4.27 -20.11 7.90
N LEU A 113 5.53 -20.49 8.03
CA LEU A 113 6.61 -19.53 8.33
C LEU A 113 6.91 -18.65 7.13
N GLU A 114 6.79 -19.23 5.93
CA GLU A 114 7.00 -18.56 4.67
C GLU A 114 5.98 -17.44 4.46
N ASP A 115 4.72 -17.69 4.81
CA ASP A 115 3.66 -16.68 4.71
C ASP A 115 3.88 -15.54 5.71
N ALA A 116 4.32 -15.85 6.95
CA ALA A 116 4.67 -14.84 7.94
C ALA A 116 5.86 -13.98 7.49
N ARG A 117 6.90 -14.62 6.95
CA ARG A 117 8.08 -13.95 6.39
C ARG A 117 7.70 -13.04 5.22
N GLU A 118 6.88 -13.54 4.30
CA GLU A 118 6.43 -12.78 3.15
C GLU A 118 5.59 -11.57 3.58
N LEU A 119 4.64 -11.76 4.50
CA LEU A 119 3.83 -10.66 5.04
C LEU A 119 4.70 -9.60 5.71
N PHE A 120 5.64 -10.00 6.57
CA PHE A 120 6.54 -9.07 7.24
C PHE A 120 7.36 -8.24 6.25
N LEU A 121 7.90 -8.89 5.21
CA LEU A 121 8.65 -8.21 4.16
C LEU A 121 7.78 -7.25 3.36
N LYS A 122 6.56 -7.64 2.99
CA LYS A 122 5.63 -6.78 2.25
C LYS A 122 5.21 -5.54 3.05
N ILE A 123 4.94 -5.69 4.34
CA ILE A 123 4.65 -4.57 5.24
C ILE A 123 5.87 -3.65 5.35
N ARG A 124 7.06 -4.23 5.61
CA ARG A 124 8.29 -3.45 5.83
C ARG A 124 8.73 -2.67 4.59
N THR A 125 8.64 -3.29 3.41
CA THR A 125 9.05 -2.69 2.13
C THR A 125 7.97 -1.77 1.55
N GLY A 126 6.72 -1.94 1.95
CA GLY A 126 5.59 -1.20 1.41
C GLY A 126 4.98 -1.77 0.15
N GLU A 127 5.31 -3.00 -0.22
CA GLU A 127 4.57 -3.73 -1.25
C GLU A 127 3.08 -3.89 -0.88
N ILE A 128 2.80 -4.14 0.41
CA ILE A 128 1.46 -3.91 0.96
C ILE A 128 1.49 -2.54 1.63
N SER A 129 0.89 -1.57 0.96
CA SER A 129 0.78 -0.20 1.48
C SER A 129 -0.24 -0.07 2.60
N ARG A 130 -1.21 -0.99 2.70
CA ARG A 130 -2.38 -0.85 3.59
C ARG A 130 -2.84 -2.11 4.32
N PRO A 131 -3.34 -1.98 5.55
CA PRO A 131 -4.05 -3.03 6.25
C PRO A 131 -5.43 -3.26 5.63
N GLU A 132 -6.01 -4.46 5.75
CA GLU A 132 -7.44 -4.65 5.44
C GLU A 132 -8.34 -4.02 6.49
N SER A 133 -7.85 -3.80 7.71
CA SER A 133 -8.56 -3.07 8.75
C SER A 133 -7.66 -1.98 9.30
N SER A 134 -7.91 -0.73 8.91
CA SER A 134 -7.13 0.44 9.34
C SER A 134 -7.61 0.95 10.70
N PHE A 135 -6.67 1.37 11.54
CA PHE A 135 -6.92 2.06 12.81
C PHE A 135 -6.77 3.58 12.68
N GLU A 136 -6.40 4.09 11.50
CA GLU A 136 -6.47 5.52 11.23
C GLU A 136 -7.94 5.92 11.11
N GLY A 137 -8.38 6.85 11.98
CA GLY A 137 -9.78 7.24 12.07
C GLY A 137 -10.32 7.89 10.79
N GLU A 138 -11.65 7.89 10.67
CA GLU A 138 -12.35 8.59 9.60
C GLU A 138 -12.05 10.09 9.66
N GLN A 139 -11.72 10.67 8.50
CA GLN A 139 -11.64 12.11 8.34
C GLN A 139 -12.96 12.57 7.74
N ASN A 140 -13.72 13.37 8.49
CA ASN A 140 -15.07 13.83 8.11
C ASN A 140 -16.07 12.70 7.81
N GLY A 141 -16.03 11.59 8.56
CA GLY A 141 -16.92 10.46 8.35
C GLY A 141 -16.60 9.64 7.09
N MET A 142 -15.46 9.92 6.45
CA MET A 142 -14.95 9.16 5.32
C MET A 142 -13.69 8.39 5.73
N SER A 143 -13.67 7.11 5.38
CA SER A 143 -12.45 6.31 5.39
C SER A 143 -11.44 6.91 4.41
N ARG A 144 -10.15 6.65 4.65
CA ARG A 144 -9.08 7.08 3.73
C ARG A 144 -9.24 6.49 2.32
N GLN A 145 -9.87 5.33 2.17
CA GLN A 145 -10.22 4.75 0.87
C GLN A 145 -11.24 5.61 0.11
N GLN A 146 -12.29 6.08 0.81
CA GLN A 146 -13.27 6.98 0.22
C GLN A 146 -12.62 8.31 -0.16
N LEU A 147 -11.75 8.84 0.68
CA LEU A 147 -11.01 10.07 0.39
C LEU A 147 -10.08 9.93 -0.83
N GLU A 148 -9.43 8.79 -1.00
CA GLU A 148 -8.61 8.56 -2.20
C GLU A 148 -9.44 8.35 -3.45
N GLN A 149 -10.59 7.67 -3.33
CA GLN A 149 -11.51 7.52 -4.44
C GLN A 149 -12.10 8.88 -4.86
N GLU A 150 -12.40 9.73 -3.88
CA GLU A 150 -12.81 11.12 -4.10
C GLU A 150 -11.67 11.93 -4.74
N LEU A 151 -10.44 11.81 -4.24
CA LEU A 151 -9.27 12.48 -4.80
C LEU A 151 -8.99 12.03 -6.25
N ALA A 152 -9.13 10.74 -6.55
CA ALA A 152 -9.00 10.21 -7.90
C ALA A 152 -10.09 10.75 -8.83
N THR A 153 -11.33 10.84 -8.33
CA THR A 153 -12.48 11.41 -9.06
C THR A 153 -12.25 12.89 -9.35
N ILE A 154 -11.82 13.66 -8.34
CA ILE A 154 -11.50 15.08 -8.47
C ILE A 154 -10.36 15.28 -9.47
N SER A 155 -9.31 14.46 -9.40
CA SER A 155 -8.15 14.55 -10.31
C SER A 155 -8.54 14.26 -11.76
N ALA A 156 -9.37 13.24 -12.00
CA ALA A 156 -9.89 12.94 -13.33
C ALA A 156 -10.72 14.10 -13.89
N LYS A 157 -11.62 14.66 -13.07
CA LYS A 157 -12.43 15.82 -13.45
C LYS A 157 -11.58 17.07 -13.71
N ALA A 158 -10.50 17.28 -12.96
CA ALA A 158 -9.56 18.36 -13.22
C ALA A 158 -8.90 18.20 -14.60
N GLY A 159 -8.45 16.99 -14.93
CA GLY A 159 -7.88 16.68 -16.25
C GLY A 159 -8.87 16.90 -17.41
N GLU A 160 -10.13 16.51 -17.25
CA GLU A 160 -11.18 16.79 -18.22
C GLU A 160 -11.40 18.30 -18.44
N LEU A 161 -11.44 19.08 -17.35
CA LEU A 161 -11.60 20.53 -17.43
C LEU A 161 -10.39 21.24 -18.06
N GLU A 162 -9.18 20.75 -17.79
CA GLU A 162 -7.96 21.23 -18.44
C GLU A 162 -7.99 20.99 -19.95
N GLN A 163 -8.41 19.79 -20.38
CA GLN A 163 -8.57 19.47 -21.79
C GLN A 163 -9.62 20.35 -22.46
N GLN A 164 -10.80 20.51 -21.85
CA GLN A 164 -11.85 21.41 -22.37
C GLN A 164 -11.34 22.85 -22.51
N THR A 165 -10.57 23.33 -21.53
CA THR A 165 -9.98 24.67 -21.58
C THR A 165 -8.96 24.80 -22.73
N SER A 166 -8.17 23.76 -22.99
CA SER A 166 -7.23 23.71 -24.11
C SER A 166 -7.96 23.74 -25.46
N ASP A 167 -9.04 22.97 -25.59
CA ASP A 167 -9.83 22.89 -26.81
C ASP A 167 -10.52 24.24 -27.10
N LEU A 168 -11.15 24.85 -26.10
CA LEU A 168 -11.78 26.17 -26.22
C LEU A 168 -10.77 27.26 -26.59
N ARG A 169 -9.54 27.22 -26.06
CA ARG A 169 -8.48 28.15 -26.45
C ARG A 169 -8.09 27.99 -27.92
N SER A 170 -8.02 26.76 -28.39
CA SER A 170 -7.70 26.46 -29.79
C SER A 170 -8.82 26.95 -30.72
N GLU A 171 -10.08 26.71 -30.35
CA GLU A 171 -11.24 27.20 -31.10
C GLU A 171 -11.28 28.74 -31.13
N LEU A 172 -11.04 29.40 -30.00
CA LEU A 172 -10.97 30.86 -29.92
C LEU A 172 -9.88 31.42 -30.85
N SER A 173 -8.72 30.76 -30.89
CA SER A 173 -7.63 31.14 -31.80
C SER A 173 -8.03 31.03 -33.27
N LEU A 174 -8.72 29.95 -33.65
CA LEU A 174 -9.23 29.75 -35.02
C LEU A 174 -10.24 30.83 -35.38
N ARG A 175 -11.22 31.09 -34.51
CA ARG A 175 -12.23 32.13 -34.73
C ARG A 175 -11.61 33.52 -34.81
N THR A 176 -10.58 33.80 -34.02
CA THR A 176 -9.84 35.07 -34.08
C THR A 176 -9.16 35.24 -35.44
N ALA A 177 -8.57 34.18 -35.98
CA ALA A 177 -7.96 34.21 -37.31
C ALA A 177 -9.00 34.39 -38.42
N GLU A 178 -10.14 33.69 -38.36
CA GLU A 178 -11.25 33.86 -39.32
C GLU A 178 -11.77 35.30 -39.34
N VAL A 179 -11.97 35.91 -38.16
CA VAL A 179 -12.41 37.31 -38.07
C VAL A 179 -11.37 38.25 -38.68
N ALA A 180 -10.07 38.00 -38.51
CA ALA A 180 -9.02 38.80 -39.11
C ALA A 180 -9.04 38.72 -40.65
N VAL A 181 -9.24 37.52 -41.21
CA VAL A 181 -9.38 37.31 -42.66
C VAL A 181 -10.60 38.05 -43.21
N LEU A 182 -11.78 37.87 -42.58
CA LEU A 182 -13.01 38.53 -43.01
C LEU A 182 -12.92 40.06 -42.96
N LYS A 183 -12.21 40.61 -41.95
CA LYS A 183 -11.94 42.05 -41.89
C LYS A 183 -11.08 42.52 -43.06
N ALA A 184 -10.00 41.80 -43.38
CA ALA A 184 -9.15 42.14 -44.52
C ALA A 184 -9.88 42.06 -45.85
N GLU A 185 -10.73 41.05 -46.05
CA GLU A 185 -11.58 40.93 -47.24
C GLU A 185 -12.58 42.08 -47.36
N LEU A 186 -13.20 42.48 -46.25
CA LEU A 186 -14.12 43.62 -46.21
C LEU A 186 -13.41 44.92 -46.58
N GLU A 187 -12.21 45.17 -46.02
CA GLU A 187 -11.39 46.34 -46.36
C GLU A 187 -11.01 46.37 -47.84
N ALA A 188 -10.60 45.23 -48.40
CA ALA A 188 -10.27 45.12 -49.82
C ALA A 188 -11.50 45.41 -50.72
N ARG A 189 -12.68 44.90 -50.35
CA ARG A 189 -13.92 45.18 -51.08
C ARG A 189 -14.33 46.64 -50.99
N ASN A 190 -14.21 47.28 -49.83
CA ASN A 190 -14.48 48.70 -49.67
C ASN A 190 -13.55 49.56 -50.53
N ALA A 191 -12.26 49.22 -50.59
CA ALA A 191 -11.31 49.91 -51.46
C ALA A 191 -11.69 49.79 -52.94
N GLU A 192 -12.12 48.61 -53.40
CA GLU A 192 -12.58 48.41 -54.78
C GLU A 192 -13.86 49.20 -55.08
N VAL A 193 -14.82 49.24 -54.14
CA VAL A 193 -16.03 50.07 -54.29
C VAL A 193 -15.65 51.54 -54.44
N HIS A 194 -14.75 52.07 -53.60
CA HIS A 194 -14.28 53.45 -53.74
C HIS A 194 -13.61 53.71 -55.08
N ARG A 195 -12.75 52.80 -55.55
CA ARG A 195 -12.12 52.89 -56.88
C ARG A 195 -13.16 52.93 -58.00
N LEU A 196 -14.19 52.09 -57.94
CA LEU A 196 -15.26 52.06 -58.93
C LEU A 196 -16.10 53.34 -58.90
N LEU A 197 -16.41 53.87 -57.71
CA LEU A 197 -17.13 55.15 -57.56
C LEU A 197 -16.35 56.31 -58.18
N SER A 198 -15.04 56.42 -57.90
CA SER A 198 -14.20 57.46 -58.53
C SER A 198 -14.19 57.34 -60.06
N LYS A 199 -14.16 56.11 -60.59
CA LYS A 199 -14.20 55.90 -62.04
C LYS A 199 -15.54 56.28 -62.67
N ILE A 200 -16.65 56.09 -61.95
CA ILE A 200 -17.97 56.55 -62.40
C ILE A 200 -18.00 58.08 -62.43
N GLU A 201 -17.52 58.76 -61.39
CA GLU A 201 -17.44 60.23 -61.34
C GLU A 201 -16.57 60.80 -62.51
N GLU A 202 -15.45 60.16 -62.82
CA GLU A 202 -14.61 60.51 -63.97
C GLU A 202 -15.34 60.36 -65.32
N LEU A 203 -16.20 59.35 -65.47
CA LEU A 203 -16.97 59.14 -66.69
C LEU A 203 -18.13 60.13 -66.80
N GLU A 204 -18.83 60.40 -65.70
CA GLU A 204 -19.93 61.38 -65.65
C GLU A 204 -19.45 62.80 -65.95
N THR A 205 -18.21 63.14 -65.59
CA THR A 205 -17.60 64.43 -65.91
C THR A 205 -17.14 64.57 -67.37
N PHE A 206 -17.05 63.48 -68.13
CA PHE A 206 -16.65 63.46 -69.55
C PHE A 206 -17.81 63.57 -70.54
N GLU A 207 -19.07 63.42 -70.09
CA GLU A 207 -20.28 63.50 -70.94
C GLU A 207 -20.92 64.91 -71.03
N ILE A 208 -20.16 65.98 -70.72
CA ILE A 208 -20.56 67.40 -70.92
C ILE A 208 -19.68 68.05 -71.99
#